data_AF-A0A2A4H0A8-F1
#
_entry.id   AF-A0A2A4H0A8-F1
#
_cell.length_a   1.000
_cell.length_b   1.000
_cell.length_c   1.000
_cell.angle_alpha   90.00
_cell.angle_beta   90.00
_cell.angle_gamma   90.00
#
_symmetry.space_group_name_H-M   'P 1'
#
loop_
_entity.id
_entity.type
_entity.pdbx_description
1 polymer ?
#
loop_
_entity_poly.entity_id
_entity_poly.type
_entity_poly.pdbx_seq_one_letter_code
_entity_poly.pdbx_strand_id
1 'polypeptide(L)'
;MILLIYEILLFLLICFSFFLIQTGYMELHFGILTSIFGMFTANLIMYYILLYKSPEYKGRKALKIIINLINAIIILISLVILSLLSISLITN
;
A
#
# COMPACT_ATOMS: atom_id res chain seq x y z
N MET A 1 -0.65 -8.71 14.95
CA MET A 1 -1.91 -8.74 14.17
C MET A 1 -2.47 -7.36 13.88
N ILE A 2 -2.44 -6.42 14.83
CA ILE A 2 -2.92 -5.03 14.66
C ILE A 2 -2.24 -4.32 13.48
N LEU A 3 -0.91 -4.44 13.35
CA LEU A 3 -0.16 -3.84 12.24
C LEU A 3 -0.58 -4.37 10.85
N LEU A 4 -0.93 -5.66 10.76
CA LEU A 4 -1.42 -6.25 9.50
C LEU A 4 -2.77 -5.65 9.08
N ILE A 5 -3.64 -5.40 10.06
CA ILE A 5 -4.95 -4.76 9.82
C ILE A 5 -4.73 -3.33 9.30
N TYR A 6 -3.81 -2.57 9.89
CA TYR A 6 -3.48 -1.23 9.41
C TYR A 6 -2.90 -1.24 7.99
N GLU A 7 -2.03 -2.20 7.67
CA GLU A 7 -1.47 -2.35 6.33
C GLU A 7 -2.56 -2.63 5.28
N ILE A 8 -3.49 -3.54 5.60
CA ILE A 8 -4.64 -3.85 4.72
C ILE A 8 -5.54 -2.62 4.57
N LEU A 9 -5.83 -1.90 5.66
CA LEU A 9 -6.66 -0.69 5.60
C LEU A 9 -6.01 0.40 4.74
N LEU A 10 -4.71 0.63 4.88
CA LEU A 10 -3.98 1.58 4.03
C LEU A 10 -4.02 1.16 2.55
N PHE A 11 -3.81 -0.13 2.28
CA PHE A 11 -3.91 -0.66 0.92
C PHE A 11 -5.31 -0.43 0.32
N LEU A 12 -6.37 -0.69 1.09
CA LEU A 12 -7.74 -0.41 0.65
C LEU A 12 -7.96 1.08 0.37
N LEU A 13 -7.37 1.96 1.16
CA LEU A 13 -7.47 3.40 0.97
C LEU A 13 -6.75 3.85 -0.32
N ILE A 14 -5.59 3.27 -0.64
CA ILE A 14 -4.90 3.48 -1.92
C ILE A 14 -5.78 3.03 -3.09
N CYS A 15 -6.34 1.81 -3.03
CA CYS A 15 -7.22 1.28 -4.07
C CYS A 15 -8.49 2.12 -4.25
N PHE A 16 -9.11 2.55 -3.15
CA PHE A 16 -10.30 3.39 -3.18
C PHE A 16 -10.01 4.77 -3.75
N SER A 17 -8.88 5.38 -3.38
CA SER A 17 -8.45 6.66 -3.95
C SER A 17 -8.21 6.55 -5.46
N PHE A 18 -7.56 5.47 -5.90
CA PHE A 18 -7.39 5.18 -7.33
C PHE A 18 -8.73 5.05 -8.05
N PHE A 19 -9.68 4.31 -7.46
CA PHE A 19 -11.03 4.17 -8.03
C PHE A 19 -11.75 5.52 -8.17
N LEU A 20 -11.70 6.38 -7.15
CA LEU A 20 -12.31 7.72 -7.20
C LEU A 20 -11.67 8.61 -8.27
N ILE A 21 -10.36 8.52 -8.46
CA ILE A 21 -9.66 9.26 -9.51
C ILE A 21 -10.09 8.78 -10.90
N GLN A 22 -10.14 7.46 -11.12
CA GLN A 22 -10.53 6.88 -12.41
C GLN A 22 -11.98 7.18 -12.80
N THR A 23 -12.86 7.31 -11.81
CA THR A 23 -14.29 7.62 -12.02
C THR A 23 -14.59 9.11 -12.08
N GLY A 24 -13.58 9.98 -11.93
CA GLY A 24 -13.72 11.43 -12.00
C GLY A 24 -14.33 12.08 -10.75
N TYR A 25 -14.55 11.32 -9.67
CA TYR A 25 -15.01 11.87 -8.39
C TYR A 25 -13.90 12.61 -7.62
N MET A 26 -12.64 12.42 -8.01
CA MET A 26 -11.48 13.06 -7.40
C MET A 26 -10.48 13.50 -8.47
N GLU A 27 -10.15 14.79 -8.51
CA GLU A 27 -9.18 15.32 -9.48
C GLU A 27 -7.75 14.95 -9.10
N LEU A 28 -7.02 14.33 -10.02
CA LEU A 28 -5.61 14.03 -9.81
C LEU A 28 -4.76 15.29 -9.90
N HIS A 29 -4.12 15.63 -8.79
CA HIS A 29 -3.10 16.67 -8.73
C HIS A 29 -1.94 16.22 -7.86
N PHE A 30 -0.83 16.97 -7.88
CA PHE A 30 0.41 16.59 -7.21
C PHE A 30 0.25 16.30 -5.72
N GLY A 31 -0.62 17.05 -5.03
CA GLY A 31 -0.94 16.85 -3.61
C GLY A 31 -1.57 15.48 -3.32
N ILE A 32 -2.52 15.03 -4.15
CA ILE A 32 -3.14 13.71 -4.00
C ILE A 32 -2.15 12.60 -4.34
N LEU A 33 -1.38 12.75 -5.41
CA LEU A 33 -0.33 11.78 -5.76
C LEU A 33 0.69 11.61 -4.63
N THR A 34 1.14 12.71 -4.05
CA THR A 34 2.07 12.71 -2.90
C THR A 34 1.44 12.05 -1.66
N SER A 35 0.15 12.26 -1.43
CA SER A 35 -0.57 11.64 -0.32
C SER A 35 -0.67 10.12 -0.48
N ILE A 36 -1.02 9.64 -1.68
CA ILE A 36 -1.07 8.20 -2.00
C ILE A 36 0.33 7.58 -1.90
N PHE A 37 1.37 8.31 -2.35
CA PHE A 37 2.76 7.87 -2.18
C PHE A 37 3.18 7.78 -0.71
N GLY A 38 2.75 8.73 0.12
CA GLY A 38 2.97 8.69 1.57
C GLY A 38 2.31 7.48 2.22
N MET A 39 1.09 7.15 1.81
CA MET A 39 0.39 5.93 2.26
C MET A 39 1.14 4.66 1.84
N PHE A 40 1.59 4.59 0.58
CA PHE A 40 2.40 3.47 0.12
C PHE A 40 3.70 3.31 0.93
N THR A 41 4.36 4.43 1.23
CA THR A 41 5.58 4.43 2.08
C THR A 41 5.28 3.92 3.49
N ALA A 42 4.15 4.33 4.07
CA ALA A 42 3.71 3.82 5.38
C ALA A 42 3.45 2.30 5.35
N ASN A 43 2.87 1.76 4.27
CA ASN A 43 2.74 0.31 4.09
C ASN A 43 4.09 -0.41 4.09
N LEU A 44 5.10 0.12 3.39
CA LEU A 44 6.45 -0.47 3.39
C LEU A 44 7.08 -0.47 4.79
N ILE A 45 6.91 0.61 5.55
CA ILE A 45 7.43 0.71 6.92
C ILE A 45 6.72 -0.27 7.85
N MET A 46 5.39 -0.39 7.76
CA MET A 46 4.62 -1.33 8.58
C MET A 46 5.02 -2.77 8.28
N TYR A 47 5.16 -3.14 7.00
CA TYR A 47 5.66 -4.45 6.60
C TYR A 47 7.04 -4.76 7.19
N TYR A 48 7.98 -3.81 7.11
CA TYR A 48 9.31 -3.97 7.71
C TYR A 48 9.24 -4.22 9.22
N ILE A 49 8.45 -3.43 9.95
CA ILE A 49 8.27 -3.59 11.39
C ILE A 49 7.64 -4.97 11.71
N LEU A 50 6.65 -5.37 10.92
CA LEU A 50 5.92 -6.61 11.11
C LEU A 50 6.82 -7.84 10.90
N LEU A 51 7.70 -7.80 9.91
CA LEU A 51 8.64 -8.89 9.62
C LEU A 51 9.77 -9.06 10.63
N TYR A 52 10.34 -7.93 11.09
CA TYR A 52 11.63 -7.93 11.77
C TYR A 52 11.55 -7.53 13.25
N LYS A 53 10.56 -6.73 13.65
CA LYS A 53 10.42 -6.24 15.03
C LYS A 53 9.31 -6.91 15.84
N SER A 54 8.30 -7.51 15.20
CA SER A 54 7.19 -8.11 15.93
C SER A 54 7.55 -9.49 16.52
N PRO A 55 7.52 -9.65 17.86
CA PRO A 55 7.84 -10.91 18.52
C PRO A 55 6.83 -12.02 18.21
N GLU A 56 5.61 -11.66 17.80
CA GLU A 56 4.53 -12.58 17.40
C GLU A 56 4.92 -13.55 16.27
N TYR A 57 5.87 -13.16 15.43
CA TYR A 57 6.31 -13.93 14.27
C TYR A 57 7.62 -14.70 14.52
N LYS A 58 8.23 -14.53 15.70
CA LYS A 58 9.47 -15.20 16.09
C LYS A 58 9.17 -16.68 16.35
N GLY A 59 9.45 -17.54 15.36
CA GLY A 59 9.28 -18.99 15.45
C GLY A 59 8.13 -19.58 14.64
N ARG A 60 7.21 -18.77 14.09
CA ARG A 60 6.07 -19.24 13.28
C ARG A 60 6.35 -19.12 11.77
N LYS A 61 7.15 -20.05 11.23
CA LYS A 61 7.60 -20.03 9.81
C LYS A 61 6.47 -19.92 8.79
N ALA A 62 5.39 -20.69 8.96
CA ALA A 62 4.26 -20.70 8.01
C ALA A 62 3.53 -19.34 7.93
N LEU A 63 3.25 -18.71 9.09
CA LEU A 63 2.61 -17.39 9.13
C LEU A 63 3.49 -16.31 8.49
N LYS A 64 4.80 -16.39 8.70
CA LYS A 64 5.75 -15.45 8.09
C LYS A 64 5.71 -15.51 6.56
N ILE A 65 5.61 -16.71 5.98
CA ILE A 65 5.50 -16.89 4.53
C ILE A 65 4.18 -16.30 4.01
N ILE A 66 3.06 -16.58 4.67
CA ILE A 66 1.75 -16.07 4.26
C ILE A 66 1.73 -14.54 4.26
N ILE A 67 2.26 -13.92 5.31
CA ILE A 67 2.26 -12.46 5.41
C ILE A 67 3.22 -11.84 4.38
N ASN A 68 4.37 -12.46 4.14
CA ASN A 68 5.25 -12.05 3.04
C ASN A 68 4.54 -12.05 1.69
N LEU A 69 3.76 -13.10 1.42
CA LEU A 69 3.02 -13.24 0.16
C LEU A 69 1.96 -12.13 0.03
N ILE A 70 1.18 -11.90 1.08
CA ILE A 70 0.16 -10.85 1.12
C ILE A 70 0.79 -9.48 0.86
N ASN A 71 1.88 -9.18 1.57
CA ASN A 71 2.52 -7.86 1.48
C ASN A 71 3.22 -7.67 0.13
N ALA A 72 3.78 -8.73 -0.45
CA ALA A 72 4.31 -8.68 -1.81
C ALA A 72 3.22 -8.32 -2.83
N ILE A 73 2.01 -8.89 -2.70
CA ILE A 73 0.86 -8.56 -3.55
C ILE A 73 0.44 -7.10 -3.36
N ILE A 74 0.31 -6.65 -2.10
CA ILE A 74 -0.03 -5.26 -1.76
C ILE A 74 0.97 -4.28 -2.39
N ILE A 75 2.27 -4.56 -2.26
CA ILE A 75 3.32 -3.72 -2.79
C ILE A 75 3.25 -3.65 -4.31
N LEU A 76 3.10 -4.79 -4.98
CA LEU A 76 3.07 -4.86 -6.44
C LEU A 76 1.87 -4.10 -7.01
N ILE A 77 0.66 -4.33 -6.45
CA ILE A 77 -0.55 -3.61 -6.89
C ILE A 77 -0.42 -2.11 -6.62
N SER A 78 0.08 -1.72 -5.45
CA SER A 78 0.25 -0.30 -5.10
C SER A 78 1.26 0.41 -6.01
N LEU A 79 2.34 -0.28 -6.40
CA LEU A 79 3.33 0.22 -7.37
C LEU A 79 2.73 0.45 -8.75
N VAL A 80 1.90 -0.49 -9.22
CA VAL A 80 1.18 -0.33 -10.50
C VAL A 80 0.25 0.88 -10.44
N ILE A 81 -0.54 1.02 -9.37
CA ILE A 81 -1.42 2.18 -9.16
C ILE A 81 -0.63 3.48 -9.18
N LEU A 82 0.46 3.57 -8.41
CA LEU A 82 1.31 4.77 -8.35
C LEU A 82 1.91 5.12 -9.71
N SER A 83 2.35 4.12 -10.47
CA SER A 83 2.92 4.32 -11.81
C SER A 83 1.86 4.86 -12.77
N LEU A 84 0.66 4.28 -12.77
CA LEU A 84 -0.46 4.73 -13.61
C LEU A 84 -0.88 6.17 -13.27
N LEU A 85 -1.00 6.48 -11.98
CA LEU A 85 -1.33 7.84 -11.54
C LEU A 85 -0.22 8.84 -11.89
N SER A 86 1.04 8.46 -11.75
CA SER A 86 2.17 9.34 -12.12
C SER A 86 2.16 9.64 -13.62
N ILE A 87 1.93 8.64 -14.47
CA ILE A 87 1.81 8.81 -15.92
C ILE A 87 0.63 9.73 -16.22
N SER A 88 -0.55 9.45 -15.66
CA SER A 88 -1.75 10.25 -15.89
C SER A 88 -1.57 11.71 -15.48
N LEU A 89 -0.80 12.01 -14.43
CA LEU A 89 -0.52 13.37 -14.00
C LEU A 89 0.43 14.10 -14.96
N ILE A 90 1.38 13.40 -15.59
CA ILE A 90 2.35 13.99 -16.52
C ILE A 90 1.74 14.21 -17.90
N THR A 91 0.79 13.36 -18.31
CA THR A 91 0.16 13.42 -19.64
C THR A 91 -1.07 14.32 -19.72
N ASN A 92 -1.65 14.69 -18.57
CA ASN A 92 -2.75 15.66 -18.46
C ASN A 92 -2.20 17.07 -18.29
#